data_AF-A0A6A2FG26-F1
#
_entry.id   AF-A0A6A2FG26-F1
#
_cell.length_a   1.000
_cell.length_b   1.000
_cell.length_c   1.000
_cell.angle_alpha   90.00
_cell.angle_beta   90.00
_cell.angle_gamma   90.00
#
_symmetry.space_group_name_H-M   'P 1'
#
loop_
_entity.id
_entity.type
_entity.pdbx_description
1 polymer ?
#
loop_
_entity_poly.entity_id
_entity_poly.type
_entity_poly.pdbx_seq_one_letter_code
_entity_poly.pdbx_strand_id
1 'polypeptide(L)'
;MKARLLEACTPQELDAFYNSTLFRDYISSTYDYLPLNIEYKKEYCGGEGDYKNTSVIIFEGDEPIVSLISYSIGTLFSFFNEPVTIISSVFENRDKEARALSLLFSTLKEIAKKNNYTSILFSNNTHLLSTFFSKLTQTDLRFEAYLDLTESKEIIKSSVRKSYKSLINWSEKNMITEVVSHDNPSYEKFMSFRDFHRHVSGRITRSDKTWELQYESLLNNQAYLMLGYYNNKLASGTLVTHGKKTAYYCVGVYDRELMAADVGLAHNNLLQTMYHAKDIGLKEFNLGNLPLNNTDAKEANIFYFKTGFTKFMRTHTIFTATF
;
A
#
# COMPACT_ATOMS: atom_id res chain seq x y z
N MET A 1 -7.32 -30.97 -3.17
CA MET A 1 -6.70 -29.68 -2.86
C MET A 1 -5.49 -29.91 -1.97
N LYS A 2 -4.47 -29.07 -2.07
CA LYS A 2 -3.27 -29.12 -1.21
C LYS A 2 -2.97 -27.73 -0.68
N ALA A 3 -2.54 -27.64 0.57
CA ALA A 3 -1.96 -26.42 1.12
C ALA A 3 -0.44 -26.46 0.96
N ARG A 4 0.14 -25.33 0.59
CA ARG A 4 1.59 -25.14 0.50
C ARG A 4 1.96 -23.85 1.21
N LEU A 5 3.03 -23.90 2.00
CA LEU A 5 3.72 -22.68 2.38
C LEU A 5 4.40 -22.11 1.15
N LEU A 6 4.35 -20.79 0.97
CA LEU A 6 4.96 -20.12 -0.18
C LEU A 6 6.45 -20.43 -0.28
N GLU A 7 7.16 -20.45 0.85
CA GLU A 7 8.59 -20.81 0.93
C GLU A 7 8.89 -22.27 0.58
N ALA A 8 7.88 -23.15 0.63
CA ALA A 8 8.01 -24.58 0.35
C ALA A 8 7.43 -24.95 -1.02
N CYS A 9 6.97 -23.98 -1.82
CA CYS A 9 6.50 -24.22 -3.17
C CYS A 9 7.67 -24.62 -4.08
N THR A 10 7.43 -25.59 -4.96
CA THR A 10 8.40 -25.92 -6.03
C THR A 10 8.48 -24.77 -7.04
N PRO A 11 9.53 -24.70 -7.90
CA PRO A 11 9.59 -23.72 -8.97
C PRO A 11 8.36 -23.73 -9.88
N GLN A 12 7.80 -24.90 -10.16
CA GLN A 12 6.57 -25.06 -10.93
C GLN A 12 5.34 -24.52 -10.19
N GLU A 13 5.22 -24.76 -8.89
CA GLU A 13 4.12 -24.22 -8.07
C GLU A 13 4.21 -22.69 -7.94
N LEU A 14 5.42 -22.13 -7.84
CA LEU A 14 5.63 -20.68 -7.84
C LEU A 14 5.29 -20.06 -9.19
N ASP A 15 5.71 -20.68 -10.29
CA ASP A 15 5.35 -20.23 -11.64
C ASP A 15 3.83 -20.26 -11.84
N ALA A 16 3.17 -21.36 -11.45
CA ALA A 16 1.72 -21.46 -11.46
C ALA A 16 1.06 -20.37 -10.59
N PHE A 17 1.62 -20.06 -9.43
CA PHE A 17 1.14 -18.98 -8.56
C PHE A 17 1.20 -17.61 -9.23
N TYR A 18 2.39 -17.16 -9.65
CA TYR A 18 2.58 -15.83 -10.21
C TYR A 18 1.89 -15.64 -11.57
N ASN A 19 1.69 -16.72 -12.33
CA ASN A 19 0.97 -16.71 -13.60
C ASN A 19 -0.52 -17.05 -13.48
N SER A 20 -1.05 -17.24 -12.26
CA SER A 20 -2.48 -17.55 -12.07
C SER A 20 -3.39 -16.36 -12.26
N THR A 21 -4.67 -16.64 -12.49
CA THR A 21 -5.74 -15.63 -12.46
C THR A 21 -5.86 -15.01 -11.06
N LEU A 22 -5.70 -15.81 -9.99
CA LEU A 22 -5.66 -15.32 -8.61
C LEU A 22 -4.62 -14.20 -8.43
N PHE A 23 -3.39 -14.44 -8.89
CA PHE A 23 -2.33 -13.44 -8.75
C PHE A 23 -2.55 -12.25 -9.68
N ARG A 24 -2.87 -12.49 -10.96
CA ARG A 24 -3.00 -11.41 -11.95
C ARG A 24 -4.16 -10.45 -11.70
N ASP A 25 -5.28 -10.95 -11.17
CA ASP A 25 -6.52 -10.16 -11.12
C ASP A 25 -6.82 -9.59 -9.73
N TYR A 26 -6.31 -10.27 -8.68
CA TYR A 26 -6.59 -9.94 -7.28
C TYR A 26 -5.33 -9.48 -6.55
N ILE A 27 -4.26 -10.29 -6.53
CA ILE A 27 -3.06 -9.98 -5.74
C ILE A 27 -2.31 -8.79 -6.33
N SER A 28 -1.98 -8.84 -7.63
CA SER A 28 -1.29 -7.74 -8.34
C SER A 28 -2.19 -6.56 -8.66
N SER A 29 -3.49 -6.60 -8.28
CA SER A 29 -4.37 -5.45 -8.42
C SER A 29 -4.00 -4.32 -7.46
N THR A 30 -3.42 -4.67 -6.31
CA THR A 30 -2.85 -3.77 -5.32
C THR A 30 -1.33 -3.88 -5.29
N TYR A 31 -0.68 -2.90 -4.64
CA TYR A 31 0.78 -2.87 -4.51
C TYR A 31 1.28 -3.77 -3.37
N ASP A 32 0.45 -4.01 -2.36
CA ASP A 32 0.87 -4.57 -1.06
C ASP A 32 1.63 -5.89 -1.18
N TYR A 33 1.16 -6.77 -2.06
CA TYR A 33 1.63 -8.15 -2.17
C TYR A 33 2.54 -8.39 -3.37
N LEU A 34 2.97 -7.34 -4.06
CA LEU A 34 3.96 -7.47 -5.14
C LEU A 34 5.32 -7.86 -4.55
N PRO A 35 6.10 -8.74 -5.22
CA PRO A 35 7.39 -9.21 -4.70
C PRO A 35 8.36 -8.09 -4.29
N LEU A 36 8.51 -7.06 -5.13
CA LEU A 36 9.38 -5.91 -4.81
C LEU A 36 8.88 -5.10 -3.60
N ASN A 37 7.56 -4.97 -3.45
CA ASN A 37 6.98 -4.30 -2.29
C ASN A 37 7.13 -5.14 -1.00
N ILE A 38 7.10 -6.47 -1.11
CA ILE A 38 7.40 -7.38 0.01
C ILE A 38 8.86 -7.21 0.45
N GLU A 39 9.81 -7.18 -0.49
CA GLU A 39 11.22 -6.91 -0.15
C GLU A 39 11.40 -5.52 0.45
N TYR A 40 10.71 -4.50 -0.09
CA TYR A 40 10.69 -3.16 0.50
C TYR A 40 10.16 -3.18 1.95
N LYS A 41 9.03 -3.84 2.22
CA LYS A 41 8.47 -3.94 3.58
C LYS A 41 9.41 -4.71 4.50
N LYS A 42 10.04 -5.77 4.03
CA LYS A 42 11.03 -6.54 4.80
C LYS A 42 12.22 -5.67 5.22
N GLU A 43 12.76 -4.86 4.32
CA GLU A 43 13.85 -3.94 4.65
C GLU A 43 13.36 -2.78 5.55
N TYR A 44 12.20 -2.19 5.23
CA TYR A 44 11.65 -1.04 5.95
C TYR A 44 11.26 -1.39 7.39
N CYS A 45 10.64 -2.55 7.59
CA CYS A 45 10.26 -3.08 8.89
C CYS A 45 11.38 -3.90 9.54
N GLY A 46 12.44 -4.26 8.82
CA GLY A 46 13.47 -5.21 9.29
C GLY A 46 14.23 -4.75 10.54
N GLY A 47 14.22 -3.45 10.85
CA GLY A 47 14.69 -2.93 12.14
C GLY A 47 13.87 -3.40 13.35
N GLU A 48 12.66 -3.91 13.14
CA GLU A 48 11.76 -4.45 14.17
C GLU A 48 12.02 -5.94 14.47
N GLY A 49 12.82 -6.62 13.64
CA GLY A 49 13.30 -7.99 13.82
C GLY A 49 13.06 -8.91 12.62
N ASP A 50 13.28 -10.21 12.82
CA ASP A 50 13.26 -11.21 11.74
C ASP A 50 11.83 -11.73 11.47
N TYR A 51 11.23 -11.18 10.41
CA TYR A 51 9.92 -11.56 9.92
C TYR A 51 9.98 -12.92 9.20
N LYS A 52 9.18 -13.88 9.68
CA LYS A 52 9.06 -15.21 9.07
C LYS A 52 7.95 -15.25 8.03
N ASN A 53 8.29 -15.66 6.82
CA ASN A 53 7.30 -15.92 5.78
C ASN A 53 6.50 -17.17 6.14
N THR A 54 5.21 -16.99 6.42
CA THR A 54 4.28 -18.09 6.73
C THR A 54 3.09 -18.10 5.77
N SER A 55 3.27 -17.47 4.62
CA SER A 55 2.25 -17.33 3.58
C SER A 55 1.78 -18.70 3.11
N VAL A 56 0.47 -18.86 2.94
CA VAL A 56 -0.17 -20.12 2.55
C VAL A 56 -0.86 -19.94 1.20
N ILE A 57 -0.67 -20.90 0.31
CA ILE A 57 -1.42 -21.04 -0.94
C ILE A 57 -2.18 -22.36 -0.92
N ILE A 58 -3.45 -22.32 -1.28
CA ILE A 58 -4.28 -23.51 -1.51
C ILE A 58 -4.39 -23.74 -3.01
N PHE A 59 -4.00 -24.94 -3.44
CA PHE A 59 -4.07 -25.39 -4.82
C PHE A 59 -5.19 -26.42 -5.01
N GLU A 60 -5.87 -26.35 -6.15
CA GLU A 60 -6.66 -27.43 -6.72
C GLU A 60 -5.97 -27.98 -7.96
N GLY A 61 -5.41 -29.19 -7.87
CA GLY A 61 -4.42 -29.63 -8.85
C GLY A 61 -3.20 -28.70 -8.78
N ASP A 62 -2.90 -28.03 -9.90
CA ASP A 62 -1.84 -27.04 -10.01
C ASP A 62 -2.37 -25.59 -10.02
N GLU A 63 -3.69 -25.38 -10.00
CA GLU A 63 -4.28 -24.04 -9.99
C GLU A 63 -4.38 -23.50 -8.55
N PRO A 64 -3.76 -22.35 -8.24
CA PRO A 64 -3.91 -21.68 -6.96
C PRO A 64 -5.27 -20.98 -6.87
N ILE A 65 -6.03 -21.30 -5.84
CA ILE A 65 -7.42 -20.84 -5.69
C ILE A 65 -7.64 -19.91 -4.49
N VAL A 66 -6.78 -20.02 -3.47
CA VAL A 66 -6.78 -19.16 -2.28
C VAL A 66 -5.34 -18.88 -1.87
N SER A 67 -5.07 -17.67 -1.41
CA SER A 67 -3.80 -17.29 -0.78
C SER A 67 -4.04 -16.44 0.46
N LEU A 68 -3.15 -16.59 1.44
CA LEU A 68 -2.99 -15.67 2.54
C LEU A 68 -1.49 -15.37 2.65
N ILE A 69 -1.12 -14.11 2.42
CA ILE A 69 0.28 -13.66 2.50
C ILE A 69 0.56 -13.17 3.93
N SER A 70 1.57 -13.73 4.58
CA SER A 70 1.94 -13.39 5.96
C SER A 70 3.46 -13.38 6.16
N TYR A 71 3.89 -12.35 6.87
CA TYR A 71 5.25 -12.12 7.31
C TYR A 71 5.14 -11.73 8.77
N SER A 72 5.37 -12.71 9.64
CA SER A 72 4.97 -12.69 11.05
C SER A 72 6.19 -12.60 11.95
N ILE A 73 6.06 -11.93 13.10
CA ILE A 73 7.16 -11.74 14.06
C ILE A 73 6.69 -12.00 15.49
N GLY A 74 7.59 -12.55 16.32
CA GLY A 74 7.28 -12.88 17.71
C GLY A 74 6.12 -13.89 17.80
N THR A 75 5.09 -13.54 18.58
CA THR A 75 3.89 -14.37 18.78
C THR A 75 2.69 -13.91 17.94
N LEU A 76 2.86 -12.89 17.09
CA LEU A 76 1.80 -12.32 16.29
C LEU A 76 1.84 -12.86 14.86
N PHE A 77 0.75 -13.46 14.40
CA PHE A 77 0.54 -13.78 13.00
C PHE A 77 -0.05 -12.58 12.26
N SER A 78 0.72 -12.00 11.34
CA SER A 78 0.41 -10.75 10.66
C SER A 78 1.10 -10.66 9.29
N PHE A 79 0.91 -9.54 8.60
CA PHE A 79 1.66 -9.16 7.41
C PHE A 79 2.49 -7.90 7.72
N PHE A 80 3.73 -8.05 8.20
CA PHE A 80 4.56 -6.93 8.65
C PHE A 80 3.85 -6.03 9.68
N ASN A 81 3.28 -6.63 10.73
CA ASN A 81 2.43 -5.96 11.73
C ASN A 81 1.14 -5.33 11.20
N GLU A 82 0.83 -5.52 9.92
CA GLU A 82 -0.46 -5.20 9.31
C GLU A 82 -1.38 -6.43 9.31
N PRO A 83 -2.71 -6.23 9.23
CA PRO A 83 -3.64 -7.34 9.17
C PRO A 83 -3.40 -8.25 7.97
N VAL A 84 -3.49 -9.56 8.17
CA VAL A 84 -3.60 -10.51 7.06
C VAL A 84 -4.98 -10.42 6.42
N THR A 85 -5.06 -10.87 5.16
CA THR A 85 -6.32 -11.04 4.45
C THR A 85 -6.31 -12.34 3.66
N ILE A 86 -7.48 -12.94 3.48
CA ILE A 86 -7.66 -14.06 2.55
C ILE A 86 -7.97 -13.47 1.18
N ILE A 87 -7.17 -13.83 0.20
CA ILE A 87 -7.39 -13.48 -1.20
C ILE A 87 -7.78 -14.76 -1.92
N SER A 88 -8.95 -14.78 -2.53
CA SER A 88 -9.48 -15.95 -3.23
C SER A 88 -9.93 -15.60 -4.64
N SER A 89 -9.84 -16.59 -5.52
CA SER A 89 -10.50 -16.57 -6.82
C SER A 89 -12.02 -16.66 -6.62
N VAL A 90 -12.79 -16.20 -7.61
CA VAL A 90 -14.25 -16.39 -7.59
C VAL A 90 -14.54 -17.89 -7.68
N PHE A 91 -15.26 -18.40 -6.68
CA PHE A 91 -15.72 -19.78 -6.66
C PHE A 91 -17.09 -19.90 -7.32
N GLU A 92 -17.21 -20.77 -8.32
CA GLU A 92 -18.51 -21.14 -8.91
C GLU A 92 -19.33 -22.04 -7.97
N ASN A 93 -18.66 -22.71 -7.03
CA ASN A 93 -19.25 -23.72 -6.15
C ASN A 93 -18.88 -23.46 -4.68
N ARG A 94 -19.90 -23.31 -3.82
CA ARG A 94 -19.75 -23.08 -2.37
C ARG A 94 -19.06 -24.23 -1.62
N ASP A 95 -19.28 -25.48 -2.03
CA ASP A 95 -18.64 -26.64 -1.40
C ASP A 95 -17.14 -26.68 -1.71
N LYS A 96 -16.75 -26.16 -2.88
CA LYS A 96 -15.34 -26.01 -3.25
C LYS A 96 -14.68 -24.94 -2.38
N GLU A 97 -15.32 -23.78 -2.24
CA GLU A 97 -14.87 -22.70 -1.36
C GLU A 97 -14.71 -23.18 0.09
N ALA A 98 -15.73 -23.84 0.64
CA ALA A 98 -15.73 -24.32 2.02
C ALA A 98 -14.58 -25.31 2.29
N ARG A 99 -14.30 -26.22 1.34
CA ARG A 99 -13.16 -27.16 1.45
C ARG A 99 -11.82 -26.45 1.41
N ALA A 100 -11.65 -25.46 0.53
CA ALA A 100 -10.42 -24.68 0.43
C ALA A 100 -10.15 -23.87 1.71
N LEU A 101 -11.19 -23.22 2.26
CA LEU A 101 -11.09 -22.45 3.49
C LEU A 101 -10.87 -23.34 4.71
N SER A 102 -11.54 -24.50 4.79
CA SER A 102 -11.32 -25.47 5.86
C SER A 102 -9.85 -25.93 5.90
N LEU A 103 -9.28 -26.22 4.72
CA LEU A 103 -7.87 -26.58 4.58
C LEU A 103 -6.94 -25.42 4.97
N LEU A 104 -7.24 -24.19 4.54
CA LEU A 104 -6.50 -23.00 4.96
C LEU A 104 -6.50 -22.87 6.50
N PHE A 105 -7.65 -22.94 7.14
CA PHE A 105 -7.76 -22.77 8.60
C PHE A 105 -7.09 -23.91 9.38
N SER A 106 -7.13 -25.16 8.91
CA SER A 106 -6.35 -26.22 9.53
C SER A 106 -4.84 -25.95 9.43
N THR A 107 -4.38 -25.50 8.27
CA THR A 107 -2.97 -25.15 8.06
C THR A 107 -2.55 -23.95 8.92
N LEU A 108 -3.39 -22.93 9.07
CA LEU A 108 -3.10 -21.79 9.96
C LEU A 108 -2.94 -22.21 11.42
N LYS A 109 -3.76 -23.15 11.92
CA LYS A 109 -3.61 -23.70 13.28
C LYS A 109 -2.30 -24.46 13.46
N GLU A 110 -1.90 -25.24 12.47
CA GLU A 110 -0.61 -25.96 12.48
C GLU A 110 0.57 -24.98 12.47
N ILE A 111 0.52 -23.95 11.62
CA ILE A 111 1.54 -22.89 11.56
C ILE A 111 1.63 -22.16 12.90
N ALA A 112 0.49 -21.79 13.48
CA ALA A 112 0.44 -21.10 14.77
C ALA A 112 1.09 -21.94 15.87
N LYS A 113 0.74 -23.23 15.96
CA LYS A 113 1.36 -24.15 16.91
C LYS A 113 2.86 -24.32 16.68
N LYS A 114 3.30 -24.52 15.43
CA LYS A 114 4.71 -24.74 15.08
C LYS A 114 5.58 -23.52 15.40
N ASN A 115 5.04 -22.31 15.22
CA ASN A 115 5.79 -21.06 15.36
C ASN A 115 5.49 -20.32 16.68
N ASN A 116 4.68 -20.89 17.57
CA ASN A 116 4.23 -20.27 18.82
C ASN A 116 3.49 -18.93 18.61
N TYR A 117 2.71 -18.81 17.53
CA TYR A 117 1.82 -17.66 17.38
C TYR A 117 0.62 -17.83 18.32
N THR A 118 0.39 -16.83 19.16
CA THR A 118 -0.70 -16.82 20.14
C THR A 118 -1.86 -15.94 19.68
N SER A 119 -1.59 -14.99 18.80
CA SER A 119 -2.59 -14.09 18.23
C SER A 119 -2.47 -13.92 16.73
N ILE A 120 -3.59 -13.55 16.11
CA ILE A 120 -3.71 -13.20 14.68
C ILE A 120 -4.30 -11.79 14.56
N LEU A 121 -3.69 -10.99 13.69
CA LEU A 121 -4.22 -9.68 13.28
C LEU A 121 -4.82 -9.80 11.89
N PHE A 122 -6.10 -9.46 11.71
CA PHE A 122 -6.76 -9.56 10.41
C PHE A 122 -7.74 -8.42 10.15
N SER A 123 -7.92 -8.11 8.87
CA SER A 123 -8.87 -7.10 8.39
C SER A 123 -10.26 -7.71 8.26
N ASN A 124 -11.29 -6.88 8.08
CA ASN A 124 -12.66 -7.35 7.94
C ASN A 124 -12.82 -8.34 6.76
N ASN A 125 -12.77 -9.63 7.09
CA ASN A 125 -12.93 -10.75 6.19
C ASN A 125 -13.90 -11.72 6.83
N THR A 126 -15.03 -12.00 6.17
CA THR A 126 -16.14 -12.76 6.76
C THR A 126 -15.70 -14.16 7.23
N HIS A 127 -14.79 -14.81 6.52
CA HIS A 127 -14.32 -16.16 6.89
C HIS A 127 -13.40 -16.13 8.11
N LEU A 128 -12.44 -15.20 8.17
CA LEU A 128 -11.59 -15.02 9.35
C LEU A 128 -12.44 -14.61 10.56
N LEU A 129 -13.34 -13.64 10.38
CA LEU A 129 -14.23 -13.20 11.45
C LEU A 129 -15.10 -14.35 11.96
N SER A 130 -15.73 -15.14 11.08
CA SER A 130 -16.54 -16.29 11.50
C SER A 130 -15.73 -17.35 12.26
N THR A 131 -14.47 -17.56 11.87
CA THR A 131 -13.57 -18.55 12.50
C THR A 131 -13.08 -18.10 13.86
N PHE A 132 -12.79 -16.80 14.01
CA PHE A 132 -12.14 -16.23 15.19
C PHE A 132 -13.07 -15.38 16.08
N PHE A 133 -14.37 -15.29 15.76
CA PHE A 133 -15.31 -14.38 16.45
C PHE A 133 -15.32 -14.55 17.97
N SER A 134 -15.40 -15.79 18.46
CA SER A 134 -15.41 -16.08 19.90
C SER A 134 -14.04 -15.90 20.58
N LYS A 135 -12.99 -15.63 19.80
CA LYS A 135 -11.60 -15.46 20.24
C LYS A 135 -11.09 -14.03 20.05
N LEU A 136 -11.94 -13.10 19.62
CA LEU A 136 -11.60 -11.70 19.48
C LEU A 136 -11.16 -11.11 20.82
N THR A 137 -10.01 -10.45 20.83
CA THR A 137 -9.47 -9.74 22.00
C THR A 137 -9.49 -8.24 21.82
N GLN A 138 -9.43 -7.76 20.58
CA GLN A 138 -9.44 -6.34 20.26
C GLN A 138 -10.16 -6.11 18.93
N THR A 139 -10.80 -4.95 18.82
CA THR A 139 -11.39 -4.43 17.58
C THR A 139 -10.98 -2.98 17.43
N ASP A 140 -10.31 -2.67 16.34
CA ASP A 140 -9.86 -1.33 15.98
C ASP A 140 -10.53 -0.87 14.69
N LEU A 141 -10.68 0.44 14.55
CA LEU A 141 -11.11 1.06 13.31
C LEU A 141 -9.93 1.81 12.70
N ARG A 142 -9.74 1.66 11.39
CA ARG A 142 -8.84 2.53 10.62
C ARG A 142 -9.63 3.23 9.54
N PHE A 143 -9.29 4.48 9.32
CA PHE A 143 -9.91 5.30 8.29
C PHE A 143 -8.85 5.63 7.26
N GLU A 144 -9.19 5.51 5.99
CA GLU A 144 -8.30 5.84 4.89
C GLU A 144 -9.03 6.72 3.88
N ALA A 145 -8.31 7.68 3.31
CA ALA A 145 -8.84 8.57 2.28
C ALA A 145 -8.56 7.98 0.89
N TYR A 146 -9.58 7.99 0.02
CA TYR A 146 -9.48 7.40 -1.32
C TYR A 146 -10.02 8.33 -2.38
N LEU A 147 -9.44 8.34 -3.57
CA LEU A 147 -10.00 9.01 -4.75
C LEU A 147 -10.36 7.99 -5.82
N ASP A 148 -11.54 8.14 -6.42
CA ASP A 148 -11.95 7.40 -7.61
C ASP A 148 -11.29 8.03 -8.85
N LEU A 149 -10.42 7.27 -9.53
CA LEU A 149 -9.72 7.71 -10.73
C LEU A 149 -10.49 7.39 -12.02
N THR A 150 -11.64 6.71 -11.93
CA THR A 150 -12.52 6.50 -13.09
C THR A 150 -13.18 7.82 -13.51
N GLU A 151 -13.41 8.73 -12.57
CA GLU A 151 -13.91 10.10 -12.78
C GLU A 151 -12.98 10.95 -13.65
N SER A 152 -13.54 11.93 -14.37
CA SER A 152 -12.74 12.81 -15.24
C SER A 152 -11.79 13.71 -14.42
N LYS A 153 -10.72 14.22 -15.04
CA LYS A 153 -9.79 15.15 -14.37
C LYS A 153 -10.49 16.42 -13.91
N GLU A 154 -11.49 16.88 -14.66
CA GLU A 154 -12.33 18.03 -14.31
C GLU A 154 -13.16 17.76 -13.06
N ILE A 155 -13.77 16.56 -12.96
CA ILE A 155 -14.53 16.15 -11.78
C ILE A 155 -13.58 16.05 -10.57
N ILE A 156 -12.43 15.41 -10.71
CA ILE A 156 -11.39 15.31 -9.67
C ILE A 156 -10.95 16.72 -9.21
N LYS A 157 -10.61 17.64 -10.13
CA LYS A 157 -10.24 19.03 -9.78
C LYS A 157 -11.38 19.75 -9.06
N SER A 158 -12.61 19.52 -9.52
CA SER A 158 -13.78 20.20 -8.97
C SER A 158 -14.06 19.76 -7.52
N SER A 159 -13.79 18.49 -7.19
CA SER A 159 -14.00 17.91 -5.86
C SER A 159 -12.95 18.32 -4.83
N VAL A 160 -11.80 18.83 -5.26
CA VAL A 160 -10.79 19.41 -4.37
C VAL A 160 -11.39 20.58 -3.57
N ARG A 161 -11.01 20.66 -2.28
CA ARG A 161 -11.42 21.70 -1.34
C ARG A 161 -11.23 23.10 -1.93
N LYS A 162 -12.22 23.97 -1.73
CA LYS A 162 -12.22 25.34 -2.29
C LYS A 162 -10.94 26.13 -1.94
N SER A 163 -10.47 26.03 -0.70
CA SER A 163 -9.24 26.70 -0.25
C SER A 163 -7.97 26.20 -0.95
N TYR A 164 -7.96 24.99 -1.51
CA TYR A 164 -6.81 24.45 -2.23
C TYR A 164 -6.75 24.90 -3.68
N LYS A 165 -7.86 25.36 -4.26
CA LYS A 165 -7.93 25.74 -5.68
C LYS A 165 -7.03 26.94 -5.99
N SER A 166 -6.96 27.94 -5.11
CA SER A 166 -6.05 29.08 -5.28
C SER A 166 -4.58 28.63 -5.22
N LEU A 167 -4.26 27.73 -4.28
CA LEU A 167 -2.92 27.15 -4.12
C LEU A 167 -2.49 26.34 -5.35
N ILE A 168 -3.39 25.51 -5.88
CA ILE A 168 -3.17 24.74 -7.10
C ILE A 168 -2.94 25.67 -8.28
N ASN A 169 -3.84 26.64 -8.50
CA ASN A 169 -3.74 27.57 -9.62
C ASN A 169 -2.47 28.42 -9.56
N TRP A 170 -2.01 28.78 -8.35
CA TRP A 170 -0.74 29.47 -8.17
C TRP A 170 0.43 28.57 -8.58
N SER A 171 0.46 27.32 -8.09
CA SER A 171 1.54 26.39 -8.41
C SER A 171 1.57 26.02 -9.89
N GLU A 172 0.41 25.80 -10.54
CA GLU A 172 0.32 25.55 -11.99
C GLU A 172 0.94 26.68 -12.83
N LYS A 173 0.94 27.92 -12.33
CA LYS A 173 1.51 29.09 -13.02
C LYS A 173 2.99 29.30 -12.74
N ASN A 174 3.47 28.90 -11.57
CA ASN A 174 4.77 29.30 -11.04
C ASN A 174 5.76 28.14 -10.87
N MET A 175 5.30 26.90 -11.07
CA MET A 175 6.11 25.70 -10.89
C MET A 175 6.06 24.80 -12.11
N ILE A 176 7.11 24.00 -12.24
CA ILE A 176 7.19 22.95 -13.26
C ILE A 176 7.05 21.61 -12.53
N THR A 177 6.18 20.74 -13.02
CA THR A 177 6.08 19.37 -12.54
C THR A 177 6.67 18.40 -13.55
N GLU A 178 7.36 17.38 -13.06
CA GLU A 178 7.97 16.34 -13.87
C GLU A 178 7.67 14.97 -13.28
N VAL A 179 7.40 13.99 -14.13
CA VAL A 179 7.25 12.59 -13.73
C VAL A 179 8.51 11.79 -14.08
N VAL A 180 8.99 11.03 -13.10
CA VAL A 180 9.95 9.95 -13.28
C VAL A 180 9.18 8.64 -13.14
N SER A 181 9.18 7.82 -14.18
CA SER A 181 8.40 6.57 -14.27
C SER A 181 9.17 5.50 -15.01
N HIS A 182 8.58 4.31 -15.17
CA HIS A 182 9.18 3.25 -15.98
C HIS A 182 9.46 3.71 -17.43
N ASP A 183 8.55 4.47 -18.05
CA ASP A 183 8.69 4.95 -19.43
C ASP A 183 9.76 6.04 -19.58
N ASN A 184 10.07 6.75 -18.50
CA ASN A 184 11.07 7.82 -18.45
C ASN A 184 11.87 7.75 -17.13
N PRO A 185 12.74 6.74 -16.98
CA PRO A 185 13.44 6.52 -15.73
C PRO A 185 14.60 7.51 -15.58
N SER A 186 14.83 7.97 -14.34
CA SER A 186 15.97 8.82 -14.01
C SER A 186 16.46 8.55 -12.60
N TYR A 187 17.56 7.79 -12.52
CA TYR A 187 18.19 7.48 -11.24
C TYR A 187 18.65 8.74 -10.51
N GLU A 188 19.24 9.68 -11.24
CA GLU A 188 19.73 10.95 -10.69
C GLU A 188 18.59 11.74 -10.03
N LYS A 189 17.44 11.89 -10.71
CA LYS A 189 16.28 12.62 -10.16
C LYS A 189 15.67 11.88 -8.97
N PHE A 190 15.63 10.55 -9.01
CA PHE A 190 15.15 9.75 -7.90
C PHE A 190 16.05 9.87 -6.66
N MET A 191 17.38 9.83 -6.85
CA MET A 191 18.34 10.03 -5.75
C MET A 191 18.33 11.47 -5.23
N SER A 192 18.12 12.45 -6.12
CA SER A 192 17.88 13.85 -5.71
C SER A 192 16.65 13.97 -4.80
N PHE A 193 15.58 13.22 -5.08
CA PHE A 193 14.41 13.16 -4.20
C PHE A 193 14.69 12.51 -2.85
N ARG A 194 15.48 11.42 -2.80
CA ARG A 194 15.97 10.84 -1.54
C ARG A 194 16.75 11.86 -0.72
N ASP A 195 17.67 12.58 -1.35
CA ASP A 195 18.51 13.55 -0.66
C ASP A 195 17.69 14.76 -0.19
N PHE A 196 16.70 15.18 -0.99
CA PHE A 196 15.70 16.15 -0.58
C PHE A 196 14.87 15.67 0.63
N HIS A 197 14.44 14.40 0.66
CA HIS A 197 13.78 13.80 1.81
C HIS A 197 14.66 13.88 3.07
N ARG A 198 15.94 13.50 2.97
CA ARG A 198 16.90 13.56 4.09
C ARG A 198 17.08 14.99 4.61
N HIS A 199 17.24 15.94 3.70
CA HIS A 199 17.35 17.36 4.02
C HIS A 199 16.11 17.87 4.77
N VAL A 200 14.91 17.66 4.20
CA VAL A 200 13.64 18.12 4.78
C VAL A 200 13.32 17.41 6.10
N SER A 201 13.66 16.14 6.26
CA SER A 201 13.40 15.41 7.51
C SER A 201 14.43 15.71 8.60
N GLY A 202 15.62 16.22 8.24
CA GLY A 202 16.72 16.51 9.16
C GLY A 202 17.44 15.26 9.69
N ARG A 203 17.06 14.06 9.22
CA ARG A 203 17.67 12.77 9.61
C ARG A 203 17.50 11.72 8.52
N ILE A 204 18.25 10.64 8.61
CA ILE A 204 17.99 9.44 7.80
C ILE A 204 16.87 8.66 8.48
N THR A 205 15.69 8.60 7.88
CA THR A 205 14.52 7.91 8.44
C THR A 205 14.37 6.46 7.98
N ARG A 206 15.15 6.04 6.97
CA ARG A 206 15.14 4.69 6.38
C ARG A 206 16.45 4.43 5.61
N SER A 207 16.82 3.16 5.45
CA SER A 207 18.07 2.73 4.80
C SER A 207 18.12 3.09 3.32
N ASP A 208 19.32 3.21 2.75
CA ASP A 208 19.49 3.37 1.29
C ASP A 208 18.88 2.22 0.51
N LYS A 209 18.89 1.00 1.07
CA LYS A 209 18.30 -0.18 0.43
C LYS A 209 16.80 -0.02 0.18
N THR A 210 16.06 0.63 1.08
CA THR A 210 14.63 0.92 0.83
C THR A 210 14.41 1.83 -0.38
N TRP A 211 15.31 2.79 -0.62
CA TRP A 211 15.24 3.69 -1.78
C TRP A 211 15.59 2.96 -3.08
N GLU A 212 16.58 2.07 -3.04
CA GLU A 212 16.93 1.21 -4.18
C GLU A 212 15.76 0.31 -4.58
N LEU A 213 15.10 -0.35 -3.63
CA LEU A 213 13.94 -1.22 -3.88
C LEU A 213 12.75 -0.44 -4.47
N GLN A 214 12.56 0.81 -4.05
CA GLN A 214 11.53 1.68 -4.62
C GLN A 214 11.88 2.17 -6.03
N TYR A 215 13.17 2.41 -6.33
CA TYR A 215 13.60 2.70 -7.69
C TYR A 215 13.46 1.47 -8.59
N GLU A 216 13.78 0.28 -8.08
CA GLU A 216 13.54 -0.99 -8.79
C GLU A 216 12.05 -1.21 -9.06
N SER A 217 11.18 -0.89 -8.10
CA SER A 217 9.72 -0.90 -8.30
C SER A 217 9.30 0.07 -9.42
N LEU A 218 9.93 1.24 -9.52
CA LEU A 218 9.69 2.20 -10.59
C LEU A 218 10.09 1.65 -11.96
N LEU A 219 11.28 1.03 -12.07
CA LEU A 219 11.73 0.37 -13.29
C LEU A 219 10.81 -0.78 -13.72
N ASN A 220 10.15 -1.45 -12.77
CA ASN A 220 9.22 -2.54 -13.02
C ASN A 220 7.76 -2.09 -13.22
N ASN A 221 7.50 -0.79 -13.41
CA ASN A 221 6.16 -0.23 -13.56
C ASN A 221 5.24 -0.54 -12.35
N GLN A 222 5.79 -0.44 -11.14
CA GLN A 222 5.10 -0.62 -9.86
C GLN A 222 5.24 0.62 -8.95
N ALA A 223 5.89 1.68 -9.47
CA ALA A 223 6.01 2.97 -8.81
C ALA A 223 6.29 4.08 -9.84
N TYR A 224 6.04 5.32 -9.42
CA TYR A 224 6.47 6.52 -10.13
C TYR A 224 6.65 7.67 -9.14
N LEU A 225 7.38 8.69 -9.55
CA LEU A 225 7.77 9.83 -8.73
C LEU A 225 7.37 11.13 -9.43
N MET A 226 6.53 11.93 -8.78
CA MET A 226 6.14 13.26 -9.25
C MET A 226 6.98 14.32 -8.55
N LEU A 227 7.81 15.04 -9.30
CA LEU A 227 8.67 16.13 -8.81
C LEU A 227 8.08 17.48 -9.16
N GLY A 228 8.24 18.46 -8.27
CA GLY A 228 7.85 19.85 -8.47
C GLY A 228 9.04 20.78 -8.26
N TYR A 229 9.27 21.66 -9.23
CA TYR A 229 10.38 22.61 -9.24
C TYR A 229 9.86 24.04 -9.14
N TYR A 230 10.49 24.83 -8.27
CA TYR A 230 10.27 26.26 -8.13
C TYR A 230 11.60 27.00 -8.28
N ASN A 231 11.67 28.00 -9.16
CA ASN A 231 12.91 28.71 -9.49
C ASN A 231 14.08 27.75 -9.81
N ASN A 232 13.81 26.72 -10.61
CA ASN A 232 14.76 25.65 -11.01
C ASN A 232 15.34 24.82 -9.85
N LYS A 233 14.72 24.85 -8.66
CA LYS A 233 15.09 24.02 -7.52
C LYS A 233 13.98 23.04 -7.19
N LEU A 234 14.36 21.81 -6.82
CA LEU A 234 13.41 20.80 -6.34
C LEU A 234 12.75 21.31 -5.06
N ALA A 235 11.42 21.44 -5.08
CA ALA A 235 10.63 22.04 -4.01
C ALA A 235 9.54 21.09 -3.48
N SER A 236 9.11 20.11 -4.28
CA SER A 236 8.17 19.09 -3.85
C SER A 236 8.41 17.76 -4.55
N GLY A 237 8.04 16.67 -3.91
CA GLY A 237 8.11 15.33 -4.48
C GLY A 237 7.09 14.40 -3.85
N THR A 238 6.41 13.61 -4.68
CA THR A 238 5.49 12.55 -4.25
C THR A 238 5.87 11.25 -4.93
N LEU A 239 6.26 10.25 -4.14
CA LEU A 239 6.46 8.88 -4.59
C LEU A 239 5.16 8.09 -4.42
N VAL A 240 4.76 7.40 -5.47
CA VAL A 240 3.61 6.51 -5.50
C VAL A 240 4.08 5.10 -5.80
N THR A 241 3.54 4.13 -5.08
CA THR A 241 3.59 2.71 -5.49
C THR A 241 2.22 2.29 -5.96
N HIS A 242 2.15 1.35 -6.90
CA HIS A 242 0.88 0.91 -7.45
C HIS A 242 0.91 -0.56 -7.87
N GLY A 243 -0.27 -1.18 -7.81
CA GLY A 243 -0.56 -2.40 -8.53
C GLY A 243 -1.12 -2.10 -9.92
N LYS A 244 -1.90 -3.04 -10.47
CA LYS A 244 -2.58 -2.87 -11.76
C LYS A 244 -3.84 -2.01 -11.69
N LYS A 245 -4.46 -1.87 -10.52
CA LYS A 245 -5.73 -1.16 -10.36
C LYS A 245 -5.66 -0.01 -9.36
N THR A 246 -4.81 -0.11 -8.34
CA THR A 246 -4.75 0.89 -7.27
C THR A 246 -3.37 1.52 -7.13
N ALA A 247 -3.33 2.82 -6.87
CA ALA A 247 -2.16 3.58 -6.47
C ALA A 247 -2.20 3.89 -4.97
N TYR A 248 -1.03 4.03 -4.36
CA TYR A 248 -0.86 4.44 -2.97
C TYR A 248 0.15 5.57 -2.83
N TYR A 249 -0.29 6.63 -2.16
CA TYR A 249 0.54 7.77 -1.75
C TYR A 249 1.58 7.31 -0.70
N CYS A 250 2.78 6.98 -1.17
CA CYS A 250 3.80 6.33 -0.35
C CYS A 250 4.63 7.34 0.45
N VAL A 251 5.21 8.34 -0.24
CA VAL A 251 6.07 9.35 0.39
C VAL A 251 5.76 10.70 -0.22
N GLY A 252 5.55 11.71 0.62
CA GLY A 252 5.50 13.11 0.19
C GLY A 252 6.53 13.95 0.91
N VAL A 253 7.26 14.77 0.17
CA VAL A 253 8.29 15.68 0.67
C VAL A 253 8.07 17.05 0.08
N TYR A 254 8.09 18.07 0.93
CA TYR A 254 7.82 19.44 0.54
C TYR A 254 8.80 20.36 1.26
N ASP A 255 9.30 21.38 0.56
CA ASP A 255 10.19 22.38 1.12
C ASP A 255 9.50 23.12 2.27
N ARG A 256 10.11 23.12 3.46
CA ARG A 256 9.47 23.65 4.68
C ARG A 256 9.35 25.18 4.67
N GLU A 257 10.33 25.87 4.10
CA GLU A 257 10.33 27.34 4.06
C GLU A 257 9.24 27.83 3.10
N LEU A 258 9.15 27.20 1.95
CA LEU A 258 8.09 27.48 0.98
C LEU A 258 6.71 27.09 1.54
N MET A 259 6.58 25.93 2.20
CA MET A 259 5.31 25.57 2.86
C MET A 259 4.90 26.58 3.93
N ALA A 260 5.86 27.14 4.70
CA ALA A 260 5.59 28.19 5.68
C ALA A 260 5.16 29.53 5.04
N ALA A 261 5.56 29.77 3.78
CA ALA A 261 5.11 30.90 2.98
C ALA A 261 3.74 30.66 2.28
N ASP A 262 3.04 29.58 2.63
CA ASP A 262 1.73 29.19 2.08
C ASP A 262 1.69 29.09 0.54
N VAL A 263 2.81 28.72 -0.08
CA VAL A 263 2.82 28.36 -1.49
C VAL A 263 2.29 26.95 -1.68
N GLY A 264 1.42 26.77 -2.68
CA GLY A 264 0.64 25.56 -2.93
C GLY A 264 1.42 24.32 -3.40
N LEU A 265 2.67 24.14 -2.96
CA LEU A 265 3.61 23.10 -3.43
C LEU A 265 3.00 21.71 -3.34
N ALA A 266 2.52 21.35 -2.14
CA ALA A 266 1.99 20.03 -1.87
C ALA A 266 0.71 19.75 -2.64
N HIS A 267 -0.10 20.80 -2.85
CA HIS A 267 -1.44 20.62 -3.38
C HIS A 267 -1.43 20.31 -4.87
N ASN A 268 -0.70 21.09 -5.65
CA ASN A 268 -0.58 20.82 -7.07
C ASN A 268 0.25 19.57 -7.35
N ASN A 269 1.36 19.35 -6.63
CA ASN A 269 2.17 18.15 -6.82
C ASN A 269 1.35 16.87 -6.61
N LEU A 270 0.53 16.82 -5.54
CA LEU A 270 -0.35 15.69 -5.30
C LEU A 270 -1.49 15.58 -6.34
N LEU A 271 -2.08 16.70 -6.80
CA LEU A 271 -3.08 16.66 -7.87
C LEU A 271 -2.50 16.13 -9.19
N GLN A 272 -1.31 16.59 -9.59
CA GLN A 272 -0.63 16.08 -10.79
C GLN A 272 -0.25 14.61 -10.63
N THR A 273 0.11 14.19 -9.42
CA THR A 273 0.34 12.77 -9.09
C THR A 273 -0.92 11.94 -9.35
N MET A 274 -2.08 12.38 -8.86
CA MET A 274 -3.37 11.68 -9.09
C MET A 274 -3.73 11.64 -10.59
N TYR A 275 -3.47 12.73 -11.32
CA TYR A 275 -3.67 12.76 -12.77
C TYR A 275 -2.79 11.77 -13.50
N HIS A 276 -1.52 11.64 -13.11
CA HIS A 276 -0.64 10.64 -13.69
C HIS A 276 -1.15 9.22 -13.42
N ALA A 277 -1.56 8.90 -12.18
CA ALA A 277 -2.18 7.60 -11.87
C ALA A 277 -3.39 7.29 -12.76
N LYS A 278 -4.24 8.29 -13.02
CA LYS A 278 -5.37 8.16 -13.94
C LYS A 278 -4.91 7.90 -15.38
N ASP A 279 -3.91 8.65 -15.86
CA ASP A 279 -3.43 8.55 -17.24
C ASP A 279 -2.80 7.19 -17.55
N ILE A 280 -2.17 6.54 -16.56
CA ILE A 280 -1.65 5.17 -16.68
C ILE A 280 -2.73 4.09 -16.43
N GLY A 281 -4.00 4.47 -16.31
CA GLY A 281 -5.14 3.56 -16.28
C GLY A 281 -5.51 2.98 -14.91
N LEU A 282 -4.98 3.52 -13.81
CA LEU A 282 -5.39 3.10 -12.47
C LEU A 282 -6.80 3.59 -12.16
N LYS A 283 -7.50 2.85 -11.30
CA LYS A 283 -8.91 3.07 -10.97
C LYS A 283 -9.11 3.77 -9.64
N GLU A 284 -8.12 3.70 -8.76
CA GLU A 284 -8.23 4.21 -7.40
C GLU A 284 -6.90 4.73 -6.90
N PHE A 285 -6.96 5.79 -6.11
CA PHE A 285 -5.80 6.38 -5.44
C PHE A 285 -6.03 6.41 -3.93
N ASN A 286 -5.26 5.61 -3.19
CA ASN A 286 -5.27 5.58 -1.73
C ASN A 286 -4.30 6.66 -1.19
N LEU A 287 -4.84 7.63 -0.45
CA LEU A 287 -4.09 8.69 0.23
C LEU A 287 -3.53 8.25 1.60
N GLY A 288 -3.85 7.02 2.00
CA GLY A 288 -3.42 6.35 3.22
C GLY A 288 -4.22 6.71 4.44
N ASN A 289 -3.76 6.20 5.58
CA ASN A 289 -4.42 6.32 6.88
C ASN A 289 -4.69 7.78 7.28
N LEU A 290 -5.87 7.98 7.85
CA LEU A 290 -6.31 9.20 8.51
C LEU A 290 -6.16 9.00 10.02
N PRO A 291 -5.52 9.95 10.73
CA PRO A 291 -5.44 9.88 12.18
C PRO A 291 -6.83 9.95 12.80
N LEU A 292 -7.09 9.05 13.75
CA LEU A 292 -8.36 8.96 14.50
C LEU A 292 -8.47 10.09 15.53
N ASN A 293 -7.39 10.28 16.28
CA ASN A 293 -7.31 11.25 17.35
C ASN A 293 -6.54 12.44 16.81
N ASN A 294 -7.22 13.45 16.28
CA ASN A 294 -6.57 14.71 15.86
C ASN A 294 -6.15 15.56 17.07
N THR A 295 -5.56 14.93 18.09
CA THR A 295 -5.21 15.54 19.37
C THR A 295 -3.95 16.39 19.28
N ASP A 296 -3.10 16.14 18.28
CA ASP A 296 -1.96 17.01 17.96
C ASP A 296 -2.14 17.72 16.62
N ALA A 297 -1.51 18.89 16.49
CA ALA A 297 -1.64 19.75 15.32
C ALA A 297 -1.10 19.10 14.03
N LYS A 298 -0.15 18.17 14.14
CA LYS A 298 0.45 17.50 12.99
C LYS A 298 -0.55 16.50 12.40
N GLU A 299 -1.17 15.68 13.23
CA GLU A 299 -2.19 14.73 12.81
C GLU A 299 -3.43 15.44 12.24
N ALA A 300 -3.87 16.52 12.89
CA ALA A 300 -4.94 17.37 12.38
C ALA A 300 -4.62 17.93 10.97
N ASN A 301 -3.38 18.38 10.74
CA ASN A 301 -2.94 18.85 9.44
C ASN A 301 -2.90 17.74 8.38
N ILE A 302 -2.45 16.54 8.74
CA ILE A 302 -2.46 15.37 7.83
C ILE A 302 -3.89 15.03 7.43
N PHE A 303 -4.81 14.98 8.41
CA PHE A 303 -6.23 14.74 8.16
C PHE A 303 -6.81 15.81 7.23
N TYR A 304 -6.60 17.09 7.54
CA TYR A 304 -7.12 18.21 6.77
C TYR A 304 -6.58 18.21 5.33
N PHE A 305 -5.28 17.94 5.17
CA PHE A 305 -4.60 17.81 3.88
C PHE A 305 -5.23 16.72 3.02
N LYS A 306 -5.23 15.46 3.50
CA LYS A 306 -5.72 14.31 2.72
C LYS A 306 -7.21 14.44 2.37
N THR A 307 -8.04 14.81 3.34
CA THR A 307 -9.48 15.01 3.12
C THR A 307 -9.81 16.23 2.25
N GLY A 308 -8.83 17.10 1.96
CA GLY A 308 -9.02 18.18 1.00
C GLY A 308 -9.00 17.73 -0.46
N PHE A 309 -8.51 16.51 -0.75
CA PHE A 309 -8.48 15.94 -2.11
C PHE A 309 -9.63 14.98 -2.41
N THR A 310 -10.34 14.52 -1.38
CA THR A 310 -11.42 13.55 -1.55
C THR A 310 -12.53 13.74 -0.53
N LYS A 311 -13.73 13.30 -0.92
CA LYS A 311 -14.90 13.17 -0.04
C LYS A 311 -15.13 11.72 0.40
N PHE A 312 -14.36 10.77 -0.14
CA PHE A 312 -14.50 9.36 0.15
C PHE A 312 -13.50 8.93 1.21
N MET A 313 -14.03 8.36 2.28
CA MET A 313 -13.26 7.69 3.31
C MET A 313 -13.76 6.24 3.38
N ARG A 314 -12.84 5.29 3.53
CA ARG A 314 -13.17 3.92 3.86
C ARG A 314 -12.82 3.64 5.29
N THR A 315 -13.70 2.87 5.93
CA THR A 315 -13.46 2.32 7.26
C THR A 315 -13.02 0.88 7.10
N HIS A 316 -11.88 0.55 7.69
CA HIS A 316 -11.38 -0.80 7.82
C HIS A 316 -11.52 -1.21 9.28
N THR A 317 -12.30 -2.26 9.53
CA THR A 317 -12.31 -2.89 10.85
C THR A 317 -11.17 -3.89 10.92
N ILE A 318 -10.38 -3.80 11.98
CA ILE A 318 -9.24 -4.67 12.23
C ILE A 318 -9.49 -5.40 13.53
N PHE A 319 -9.21 -6.69 13.49
CA PHE A 319 -9.46 -7.61 14.57
C PHE A 319 -8.16 -8.22 15.03
N THR A 320 -7.98 -8.28 16.34
CA THR A 320 -6.99 -9.16 16.97
C THR A 320 -7.75 -10.30 17.63
N ALA A 321 -7.32 -11.53 17.38
CA ALA A 321 -7.88 -12.71 18.03
C ALA A 321 -6.79 -13.64 18.54
N THR A 322 -7.13 -14.51 19.51
CA THR A 322 -6.28 -15.62 19.90
C THR A 322 -6.43 -16.82 18.96
N PHE A 323 -5.37 -17.60 18.78
CA PHE A 323 -5.39 -18.79 17.92
C PHE A 323 -6.23 -19.95 18.44
#